data_AF-A0A4R2QZA8-F1
#
_entry.id   AF-A0A4R2QZA8-F1
#
_cell.length_a   1.000
_cell.length_b   1.000
_cell.length_c   1.000
_cell.angle_alpha   90.00
_cell.angle_beta   90.00
_cell.angle_gamma   90.00
#
_symmetry.space_group_name_H-M   'P 1'
#
loop_
_entity.id
_entity.type
_entity.pdbx_description
1 polymer ?
#
loop_
_entity_poly.entity_id
_entity_poly.type
_entity_poly.pdbx_seq_one_letter_code
_entity_poly.pdbx_strand_id
1 'polypeptide(L)'
;MENQIVIYRNISGETTRAQVDLWKARVTRTGIQLEEKGKGKTLIFHLYLRDDEVIFYMYENGKTLHVLIEYLRVKKGDGRMVKAVDALISEFKLRGEKYETNRGDLYRTLYLNGLIMDEGPFHERKLPADFDLRLTREIIMGHLYMTLEQYAEAKKRGDADLEAETFGRLQSFSEELSKIDEVLKSNPSAET
;
A
#
# COMPACT_ATOMS: atom_id res chain seq x y z
N MET A 1 -14.15 0.42 27.57
CA MET A 1 -14.25 0.64 26.12
C MET A 1 -13.08 -0.07 25.49
N GLU A 2 -13.31 -1.03 24.60
CA GLU A 2 -12.23 -1.68 23.86
C GLU A 2 -11.37 -0.65 23.13
N ASN A 3 -10.05 -0.89 23.12
CA ASN A 3 -9.06 -0.12 22.38
C ASN A 3 -9.28 -0.32 20.87
N GLN A 4 -10.36 0.23 20.32
CA GLN A 4 -10.59 0.25 18.89
C GLN A 4 -9.49 1.07 18.23
N ILE A 5 -8.89 0.50 17.19
CA ILE A 5 -7.84 1.13 16.40
C ILE A 5 -8.44 1.45 15.04
N VAL A 6 -8.16 2.67 14.59
CA VAL A 6 -8.42 3.12 13.23
C VAL A 6 -7.09 3.16 12.49
N ILE A 7 -7.06 2.59 11.30
CA ILE A 7 -5.87 2.53 10.45
C ILE A 7 -6.17 3.31 9.18
N TYR A 8 -5.31 4.26 8.83
CA TYR A 8 -5.33 4.96 7.56
C TYR A 8 -4.22 4.41 6.67
N ARG A 9 -4.51 4.15 5.40
CA ARG A 9 -3.55 3.64 4.41
C ARG A 9 -3.60 4.47 3.14
N ASN A 10 -2.43 4.65 2.53
CA ASN A 10 -2.28 5.27 1.20
C ASN A 10 -2.96 6.65 1.08
N ILE A 11 -2.99 7.44 2.16
CA ILE A 11 -3.55 8.79 2.12
C ILE A 11 -2.60 9.66 1.30
N SER A 12 -3.09 10.22 0.19
CA SER A 12 -2.26 11.03 -0.70
C SER A 12 -3.03 12.14 -1.39
N GLY A 13 -2.32 13.22 -1.75
CA GLY A 13 -2.87 14.33 -2.52
C GLY A 13 -2.04 15.60 -2.38
N GLU A 14 -2.52 16.67 -3.00
CA GLU A 14 -1.90 17.98 -2.92
C GLU A 14 -2.78 18.94 -2.13
N THR A 15 -2.14 19.80 -1.35
CA THR A 15 -2.80 20.86 -0.60
C THR A 15 -2.00 22.16 -0.66
N THR A 16 -2.52 23.20 -0.05
CA THR A 16 -1.91 24.53 0.02
C THR A 16 -1.66 24.91 1.48
N ARG A 17 -0.72 25.83 1.70
CA ARG A 17 -0.43 26.34 3.04
C ARG A 17 -1.67 26.93 3.73
N ALA A 18 -2.51 27.64 2.98
CA ALA A 18 -3.75 28.22 3.49
C ALA A 18 -4.75 27.14 3.97
N GLN A 19 -4.89 26.02 3.26
CA GLN A 19 -5.70 24.90 3.72
C GLN A 19 -5.13 24.26 4.97
N VAL A 20 -3.81 24.09 5.05
CA VAL A 20 -3.14 23.57 6.25
C VAL A 20 -3.39 24.46 7.47
N ASP A 21 -3.34 25.78 7.30
CA ASP A 21 -3.62 26.73 8.39
C ASP A 21 -5.08 26.64 8.86
N LEU A 22 -6.04 26.50 7.94
CA LEU A 22 -7.46 26.27 8.28
C LEU A 22 -7.66 24.98 9.07
N TRP A 23 -7.05 23.89 8.61
CA TRP A 23 -7.10 22.60 9.28
C TRP A 23 -6.47 22.66 10.67
N LYS A 24 -5.28 23.28 10.84
CA LYS A 24 -4.65 23.50 12.15
C LYS A 24 -5.57 24.25 13.12
N ALA A 25 -6.22 25.31 12.65
CA ALA A 25 -7.18 26.07 13.44
C ALA A 25 -8.42 25.25 13.85
N ARG A 26 -8.78 24.22 13.08
CA ARG A 26 -9.86 23.28 13.42
C ARG A 26 -9.41 22.24 14.44
N VAL A 27 -8.24 21.64 14.24
CA VAL A 27 -7.66 20.62 15.14
C VAL A 27 -7.48 21.19 16.55
N THR A 28 -6.91 22.38 16.67
CA THR A 28 -6.71 23.06 17.97
C THR A 28 -8.02 23.29 18.74
N ARG A 29 -9.13 23.58 18.05
CA ARG A 29 -10.47 23.71 18.68
C ARG A 29 -11.01 22.41 19.25
N THR A 30 -10.49 21.25 18.85
CA THR A 30 -10.89 19.95 19.41
C THR A 30 -10.15 19.59 20.70
N GLY A 31 -9.18 20.42 21.11
CA GLY A 31 -8.33 20.16 22.28
C GLY A 31 -7.19 19.17 22.02
N ILE A 32 -6.86 18.91 20.75
CA ILE A 32 -5.63 18.22 20.34
C ILE A 32 -4.51 19.25 20.30
N GLN A 33 -3.39 18.93 20.95
CA GLN A 33 -2.18 19.73 20.84
C GLN A 33 -1.49 19.40 19.51
N LEU A 34 -1.18 20.43 18.74
CA LEU A 34 -0.55 20.31 17.43
C LEU A 34 0.79 21.04 17.43
N GLU A 35 1.85 20.34 17.05
CA GLU A 35 3.15 20.93 16.78
C GLU A 35 3.52 20.75 15.31
N GLU A 36 4.01 21.81 14.69
CA GLU A 36 4.55 21.78 13.34
C GLU A 36 6.06 22.05 13.41
N LYS A 37 6.87 21.15 12.86
CA LYS A 37 8.33 21.29 12.78
C LYS A 37 8.75 21.27 11.31
N GLY A 38 9.50 22.28 10.88
CA GLY A 38 10.05 22.36 9.53
C GLY A 38 11.49 21.84 9.47
N LYS A 39 11.81 21.03 8.46
CA LYS A 39 13.18 20.63 8.11
C LYS A 39 13.35 20.63 6.60
N GLY A 40 13.98 21.69 6.06
CA GLY A 40 14.13 21.87 4.62
C GLY A 40 12.77 21.99 3.93
N LYS A 41 12.51 21.16 2.92
CA LYS A 41 11.21 21.08 2.21
C LYS A 41 10.20 20.17 2.90
N THR A 42 10.48 19.66 4.10
CA THR A 42 9.59 18.75 4.82
C THR A 42 8.97 19.45 6.01
N LEU A 43 7.65 19.31 6.14
CA LEU A 43 6.88 19.70 7.31
C LEU A 43 6.48 18.45 8.07
N ILE A 44 6.73 18.43 9.37
CA ILE A 44 6.42 17.34 10.28
C ILE A 44 5.33 17.83 11.22
N PHE A 45 4.21 17.11 11.26
CA PHE A 45 3.09 17.42 12.15
C PHE A 45 3.02 16.37 13.25
N HIS A 46 3.08 16.83 14.50
CA HIS A 46 2.83 16.01 15.68
C HIS A 46 1.50 16.41 16.30
N LEU A 47 0.60 15.44 16.45
CA LEU A 47 -0.68 15.61 17.10
C LEU A 47 -0.67 14.81 18.39
N TYR A 48 -0.88 15.48 19.51
CA TYR A 48 -0.89 14.88 20.84
C TYR A 48 -2.28 14.98 21.45
N LEU A 49 -2.75 13.86 22.00
CA LEU A 49 -3.96 13.82 22.80
C LEU A 49 -3.79 12.83 23.96
N ARG A 50 -3.63 13.36 25.17
CA ARG A 50 -3.30 12.55 26.36
C ARG A 50 -2.00 11.75 26.11
N ASP A 51 -2.06 10.42 26.16
CA ASP A 51 -0.92 9.53 25.94
C ASP A 51 -0.82 9.02 24.49
N ASP A 52 -1.62 9.56 23.56
CA ASP A 52 -1.60 9.19 22.15
C ASP A 52 -0.90 10.28 21.31
N GLU A 53 0.02 9.84 20.45
CA GLU A 53 0.72 10.67 19.48
C GLU A 53 0.47 10.15 18.06
N VAL A 54 0.23 11.08 17.13
CA VAL A 54 0.14 10.84 15.70
C VAL A 54 1.12 11.76 14.99
N ILE A 55 2.00 11.19 14.19
CA ILE A 55 2.99 11.93 13.41
C ILE A 55 2.75 11.66 11.92
N PHE A 56 2.78 12.71 11.12
CA PHE A 56 2.81 12.57 9.67
C PHE A 56 3.60 13.70 9.00
N TYR A 57 3.87 13.53 7.71
CA TYR A 57 4.75 14.38 6.93
C TYR A 57 4.03 15.01 5.75
N MET A 58 4.43 16.23 5.40
CA MET A 58 4.12 16.87 4.13
C MET A 58 5.40 17.39 3.47
N TYR A 59 5.40 17.41 2.14
CA TYR A 59 6.55 17.82 1.35
C TYR A 59 6.21 19.03 0.50
N GLU A 60 7.01 20.08 0.60
CA GLU A 60 6.89 21.28 -0.22
C GLU A 60 7.31 21.02 -1.66
N ASN A 61 6.42 21.34 -2.60
CA ASN A 61 6.66 21.33 -4.03
C ASN A 61 6.23 22.66 -4.65
N GLY A 62 7.13 23.65 -4.66
CA GLY A 62 6.85 24.98 -5.17
C GLY A 62 5.80 25.70 -4.32
N LYS A 63 4.59 25.88 -4.85
CA LYS A 63 3.45 26.54 -4.15
C LYS A 63 2.51 25.55 -3.48
N THR A 64 2.68 24.24 -3.70
CA THR A 64 1.82 23.19 -3.15
C THR A 64 2.57 22.34 -2.13
N LEU A 65 1.80 21.64 -1.31
CA LEU A 65 2.25 20.68 -0.31
C LEU A 65 1.73 19.30 -0.72
N HIS A 66 2.65 18.36 -0.90
CA HIS A 66 2.32 16.96 -1.12
C HIS A 66 2.12 16.26 0.22
N VAL A 67 0.95 15.67 0.40
CA VAL A 67 0.62 14.84 1.57
C VAL A 67 0.81 13.39 1.15
N LEU A 68 1.58 12.64 1.93
CA LEU A 68 1.73 11.19 1.78
C LEU A 68 1.77 10.53 3.15
N ILE A 69 0.76 9.70 3.43
CA ILE A 69 0.67 8.88 4.63
C ILE A 69 0.44 7.44 4.16
N GLU A 70 1.52 6.66 4.11
CA GLU A 70 1.45 5.26 3.69
C GLU A 70 0.66 4.43 4.71
N TYR A 71 0.93 4.66 5.99
CA TYR A 71 0.29 3.96 7.08
C TYR A 71 0.23 4.85 8.32
N LEU A 72 -0.95 5.01 8.90
CA LEU A 72 -1.14 5.70 10.18
C LEU A 72 -2.12 4.95 11.06
N ARG A 73 -1.71 4.69 12.30
CA ARG A 73 -2.51 4.00 13.30
C ARG A 73 -2.96 4.99 14.38
N VAL A 74 -4.25 5.06 14.61
CA VAL A 74 -4.87 5.98 15.57
C VAL A 74 -5.71 5.17 16.56
N LYS A 75 -5.51 5.34 17.85
CA LYS A 75 -6.45 4.81 18.83
C LYS A 75 -7.73 5.64 18.79
N LYS A 76 -8.88 4.98 18.68
CA LYS A 76 -10.17 5.68 18.55
C LYS A 76 -10.45 6.53 19.78
N GLY A 77 -10.19 6.00 20.99
CA GLY A 77 -10.36 6.75 22.24
C GLY A 77 -11.72 7.43 22.32
N ASP A 78 -11.72 8.77 22.45
CA ASP A 78 -12.92 9.62 22.41
C ASP A 78 -13.31 10.13 21.00
N GLY A 79 -12.58 9.69 19.98
CA GLY A 79 -12.81 9.96 18.56
C GLY A 79 -12.21 11.26 18.05
N ARG A 80 -11.60 12.11 18.89
CA ARG A 80 -11.08 13.41 18.46
C ARG A 80 -9.92 13.28 17.47
N MET A 81 -8.98 12.39 17.74
CA MET A 81 -7.83 12.16 16.85
C MET A 81 -8.28 11.65 15.47
N VAL A 82 -9.22 10.69 15.46
CA VAL A 82 -9.85 10.18 14.23
C VAL A 82 -10.53 11.32 13.46
N LYS A 83 -11.30 12.18 14.14
CA LYS A 83 -11.93 13.35 13.50
C LYS A 83 -10.92 14.34 12.93
N ALA A 84 -9.77 14.53 13.56
CA ALA A 84 -8.72 15.40 13.05
C ALA A 84 -8.10 14.87 11.74
N VAL A 85 -7.90 13.55 11.66
CA VAL A 85 -7.39 12.90 10.44
C VAL A 85 -8.47 12.83 9.35
N ASP A 86 -9.72 12.51 9.69
CA ASP A 86 -10.84 12.53 8.73
C ASP A 86 -11.05 13.96 8.16
N ALA A 87 -10.90 15.00 9.00
CA ALA A 87 -10.93 16.39 8.55
C ALA A 87 -9.77 16.72 7.60
N LEU A 88 -8.55 16.23 7.88
CA LEU A 88 -7.39 16.38 6.99
C LEU A 88 -7.69 15.79 5.59
N ILE A 89 -8.25 14.59 5.53
CA ILE A 89 -8.59 13.91 4.27
C ILE A 89 -9.65 14.72 3.49
N SER A 90 -10.72 15.13 4.17
CA SER A 90 -11.82 15.87 3.53
C SER A 90 -11.43 17.28 3.07
N GLU A 91 -10.76 18.07 3.93
CA GLU A 91 -10.42 19.47 3.64
C GLU A 91 -9.34 19.61 2.57
N PHE A 92 -8.38 18.68 2.54
CA PHE A 92 -7.32 18.68 1.54
C PHE A 92 -7.71 17.90 0.29
N LYS A 93 -8.93 17.35 0.24
CA LYS A 93 -9.45 16.56 -0.89
C LYS A 93 -8.53 15.38 -1.21
N LEU A 94 -8.06 14.68 -0.19
CA LEU A 94 -7.14 13.56 -0.36
C LEU A 94 -7.89 12.30 -0.80
N ARG A 95 -7.14 11.38 -1.38
CA ARG A 95 -7.57 9.99 -1.59
C ARG A 95 -6.92 9.08 -0.57
N GLY A 96 -7.50 7.90 -0.35
CA GLY A 96 -6.88 6.84 0.44
C GLY A 96 -7.92 5.96 1.13
N GLU A 97 -7.49 5.24 2.15
CA GLU A 97 -8.31 4.21 2.79
C GLU A 97 -8.29 4.39 4.30
N LYS A 98 -9.44 4.17 4.94
CA LYS A 98 -9.57 4.05 6.39
C LYS A 98 -10.13 2.68 6.72
N TYR A 99 -9.59 2.06 7.74
CA TYR A 99 -10.02 0.79 8.28
C TYR A 99 -10.34 0.95 9.75
N GLU A 100 -11.51 0.48 10.18
CA GLU A 100 -11.87 0.48 11.60
C GLU A 100 -12.68 -0.76 11.96
N THR A 101 -12.52 -1.25 13.19
CA THR A 101 -13.35 -2.35 13.68
C THR A 101 -14.65 -1.79 14.24
N ASN A 102 -15.78 -2.26 13.71
CA ASN A 102 -17.10 -1.91 14.19
C ASN A 102 -17.90 -3.20 14.45
N ARG A 103 -18.37 -3.40 15.69
CA ARG A 103 -19.15 -4.58 16.11
C ARG A 103 -18.51 -5.95 15.80
N GLY A 104 -17.17 -6.01 15.77
CA GLY A 104 -16.42 -7.23 15.50
C GLY A 104 -16.01 -7.39 14.03
N ASP A 105 -16.58 -6.61 13.12
CA ASP A 105 -16.24 -6.63 11.70
C ASP A 105 -15.23 -5.53 11.37
N LEU A 106 -14.30 -5.83 10.46
CA LEU A 106 -13.41 -4.84 9.88
C LEU A 106 -14.19 -4.08 8.80
N TYR A 107 -14.27 -2.76 8.91
CA TYR A 107 -14.86 -1.89 7.90
C TYR A 107 -13.76 -1.18 7.11
N ARG A 108 -13.98 -0.96 5.82
CA ARG A 108 -13.15 -0.10 4.97
C ARG A 108 -13.98 1.06 4.45
N THR A 109 -13.43 2.26 4.55
CA THR A 109 -13.91 3.49 3.93
C THR A 109 -12.89 3.92 2.87
N LEU A 110 -13.30 4.07 1.62
CA LEU A 110 -12.48 4.58 0.52
C LEU A 110 -12.76 6.06 0.29
N TYR A 111 -11.71 6.87 0.31
CA TYR A 111 -11.77 8.30 0.02
C TYR A 111 -11.27 8.61 -1.38
N LEU A 112 -12.00 9.47 -2.10
CA LEU A 112 -11.56 10.09 -3.34
C LEU A 112 -11.91 11.58 -3.30
N ASN A 113 -10.93 12.45 -3.52
CA ASN A 113 -11.12 13.90 -3.48
C ASN A 113 -11.75 14.39 -2.16
N GLY A 114 -11.44 13.72 -1.04
CA GLY A 114 -11.99 14.01 0.29
C GLY A 114 -13.41 13.51 0.54
N LEU A 115 -14.02 12.82 -0.42
CA LEU A 115 -15.36 12.25 -0.32
C LEU A 115 -15.30 10.74 -0.11
N ILE A 116 -16.25 10.20 0.66
CA ILE A 116 -16.43 8.75 0.82
C ILE A 116 -17.06 8.20 -0.46
N MET A 117 -16.32 7.35 -1.16
CA MET A 117 -16.79 6.68 -2.39
C MET A 117 -17.40 5.31 -2.12
N ASP A 118 -16.86 4.61 -1.12
CA ASP A 118 -17.28 3.27 -0.73
C ASP A 118 -17.06 3.14 0.78
N GLU A 119 -18.00 2.49 1.46
CA GLU A 119 -17.92 2.22 2.89
C GLU A 119 -18.69 0.94 3.20
N GLY A 120 -18.02 -0.01 3.85
CA GLY A 120 -18.69 -1.24 4.26
C GLY A 120 -17.77 -2.28 4.89
N PRO A 121 -18.33 -3.44 5.27
CA PRO A 121 -17.56 -4.56 5.78
C PRO A 121 -16.48 -4.98 4.78
N PHE A 122 -15.23 -4.88 5.22
CA PHE A 122 -14.07 -5.30 4.47
C PHE A 122 -13.76 -6.76 4.77
N HIS A 123 -13.91 -7.55 3.72
CA HIS A 123 -13.40 -8.90 3.69
C HIS A 123 -12.06 -8.82 2.99
N GLU A 124 -10.97 -9.00 3.74
CA GLU A 124 -9.65 -9.15 3.12
C GLU A 124 -9.76 -10.30 2.13
N ARG A 125 -9.61 -9.99 0.83
CA ARG A 125 -9.53 -11.03 -0.19
C ARG A 125 -8.29 -11.83 0.15
N LYS A 126 -8.47 -12.99 0.78
CA LYS A 126 -7.40 -13.97 0.90
C LYS A 126 -6.86 -14.16 -0.50
N LEU A 127 -5.54 -14.05 -0.64
CA LEU A 127 -4.90 -14.42 -1.88
C LEU A 127 -5.38 -15.84 -2.23
N PRO A 128 -5.71 -16.10 -3.50
CA PRO A 128 -6.03 -17.45 -3.94
C PRO A 128 -4.98 -18.42 -3.39
N ALA A 129 -5.41 -19.61 -2.97
CA ALA A 129 -4.48 -20.60 -2.40
C ALA A 129 -3.33 -20.97 -3.35
N ASP A 130 -3.49 -20.67 -4.64
CA ASP A 130 -2.53 -20.88 -5.71
C ASP A 130 -1.73 -19.62 -6.10
N PHE A 131 -1.88 -18.48 -5.39
CA PHE A 131 -1.19 -17.23 -5.72
C PHE A 131 0.34 -17.41 -5.78
N ASP A 132 0.93 -18.06 -4.78
CA ASP A 132 2.38 -18.31 -4.74
C ASP A 132 2.83 -19.22 -5.89
N LEU A 133 2.00 -20.20 -6.27
CA LEU A 133 2.26 -21.08 -7.41
C LEU A 133 2.21 -20.32 -8.74
N ARG A 134 1.21 -19.44 -8.92
CA ARG A 134 1.11 -18.56 -10.09
C ARG A 134 2.27 -17.57 -10.16
N LEU A 135 2.68 -17.00 -9.03
CA LEU A 135 3.85 -16.10 -8.98
C LEU A 135 5.14 -16.86 -9.33
N THR A 136 5.32 -18.05 -8.79
CA THR A 136 6.48 -18.91 -9.08
C THR A 136 6.53 -19.28 -10.56
N ARG A 137 5.37 -19.59 -11.16
CA ARG A 137 5.23 -19.85 -12.60
C ARG A 137 5.73 -18.68 -13.43
N GLU A 138 5.31 -17.45 -13.11
CA GLU A 138 5.73 -16.25 -13.84
C GLU A 138 7.24 -15.97 -13.69
N ILE A 139 7.81 -16.23 -12.51
CA ILE A 139 9.26 -16.11 -12.28
C ILE A 139 10.04 -17.10 -13.17
N ILE A 140 9.62 -18.37 -13.21
CA ILE A 140 10.27 -19.40 -14.04
C ILE A 140 10.14 -19.06 -15.53
N MET A 141 8.98 -18.57 -15.97
CA MET A 141 8.79 -18.07 -17.34
C MET A 141 9.78 -16.95 -17.68
N GLY A 142 9.98 -15.99 -16.77
CA GLY A 142 11.00 -14.95 -16.92
C GLY A 142 12.41 -15.51 -17.09
N HIS A 143 12.79 -16.47 -16.25
CA HIS A 143 14.09 -17.15 -16.36
C HIS A 143 14.25 -17.95 -17.66
N LEU A 144 13.19 -18.59 -18.16
CA LEU A 144 13.20 -19.27 -19.45
C LEU A 144 13.50 -18.30 -20.60
N TYR A 145 12.82 -17.15 -20.65
CA TYR A 145 13.07 -16.15 -21.69
C TYR A 145 14.50 -15.62 -21.66
N MET A 146 15.02 -15.28 -20.48
CA MET A 146 16.40 -14.83 -20.32
C MET A 146 17.42 -15.89 -20.76
N THR A 147 17.16 -17.16 -20.42
CA THR A 147 18.06 -18.27 -20.78
C THR A 147 17.98 -18.61 -22.28
N LEU A 148 16.81 -18.44 -22.91
CA LEU A 148 16.65 -18.60 -24.36
C LEU A 148 17.47 -17.56 -25.13
N GLU A 149 17.49 -16.32 -24.67
CA GLU A 149 18.32 -15.26 -25.25
C GLU A 149 19.82 -15.61 -25.14
N GLN A 150 20.26 -16.10 -23.98
CA GLN A 150 21.64 -16.55 -23.75
C GLN A 150 22.01 -17.73 -24.66
N TYR A 151 21.12 -18.72 -24.80
CA TYR A 151 21.31 -19.85 -25.71
C TYR A 151 21.44 -19.39 -27.17
N ALA A 152 20.55 -18.49 -27.62
CA ALA A 152 20.60 -17.95 -28.98
C ALA A 152 21.90 -17.19 -29.25
N GLU A 153 22.39 -16.45 -28.26
CA GLU A 153 23.65 -15.72 -28.35
C GLU A 153 24.87 -16.64 -28.35
N ALA A 154 24.90 -17.66 -27.50
CA ALA A 154 25.94 -18.70 -27.49
C ALA A 154 26.05 -19.40 -28.84
N LYS A 155 24.89 -19.80 -29.39
CA LYS A 155 24.79 -20.42 -30.71
C LYS A 155 25.27 -19.52 -31.85
N LYS A 156 24.95 -18.22 -31.79
CA LYS A 156 25.43 -17.23 -32.77
C LYS A 156 26.94 -17.05 -32.71
N ARG A 157 27.54 -17.18 -31.53
CA ARG A 157 28.98 -17.05 -31.29
C ARG A 157 29.77 -18.35 -31.52
N GLY A 158 29.07 -19.48 -31.69
CA GLY A 158 29.69 -20.80 -31.84
C GLY A 158 30.31 -21.33 -30.54
N ASP A 159 29.83 -20.86 -29.39
CA ASP A 159 30.30 -21.27 -28.06
C ASP A 159 29.55 -22.52 -27.61
N ALA A 160 30.13 -23.69 -27.88
CA ALA A 160 29.50 -24.98 -27.62
C ALA A 160 29.34 -25.30 -26.13
N ASP A 161 30.24 -24.80 -25.28
CA ASP A 161 30.19 -25.04 -23.83
C ASP A 161 29.05 -24.23 -23.22
N LEU A 162 28.95 -22.94 -23.57
CA LEU A 162 27.85 -22.09 -23.11
C LEU A 162 26.51 -22.51 -23.71
N GLU A 163 26.49 -23.02 -24.95
CA GLU A 163 25.29 -23.59 -25.56
C GLU A 163 24.78 -24.81 -24.77
N ALA A 164 25.66 -25.74 -24.42
CA ALA A 164 25.30 -26.92 -23.64
C ALA A 164 24.82 -26.56 -22.22
N GLU A 165 25.49 -25.59 -21.57
CA GLU A 165 25.12 -25.11 -20.25
C GLU A 165 23.73 -24.46 -20.24
N THR A 166 23.50 -23.52 -21.17
CA THR A 166 22.21 -22.82 -21.28
C THR A 166 21.08 -23.77 -21.68
N PHE A 167 21.34 -24.76 -22.53
CA PHE A 167 20.38 -25.82 -22.85
C PHE A 167 19.98 -26.65 -21.62
N GLY A 168 20.94 -27.05 -20.78
CA GLY A 168 20.64 -27.78 -19.54
C GLY A 168 19.78 -26.97 -18.56
N ARG A 169 20.03 -25.66 -18.45
CA ARG A 169 19.20 -24.75 -17.65
C ARG A 169 17.78 -24.61 -18.21
N LEU A 170 17.62 -24.50 -19.52
CA LEU A 170 16.31 -24.46 -20.18
C LEU A 170 15.49 -25.71 -19.90
N GLN A 171 16.12 -26.89 -19.95
CA GLN A 171 15.45 -28.15 -19.64
C GLN A 171 14.99 -28.17 -18.17
N SER A 172 15.86 -27.80 -17.22
CA SER A 172 15.51 -27.74 -15.79
C SER A 172 14.32 -26.83 -15.53
N PHE A 173 14.32 -25.60 -16.07
CA PHE A 173 13.21 -24.67 -15.89
C PHE A 173 11.91 -25.16 -16.57
N SER A 174 12.01 -25.81 -17.74
CA SER A 174 10.83 -26.37 -18.42
C SER A 174 10.20 -27.52 -17.64
N GLU A 175 11.00 -28.35 -16.98
CA GLU A 175 10.52 -29.44 -16.13
C GLU A 175 9.84 -28.91 -14.86
N GLU A 176 10.42 -27.89 -14.23
CA GLU A 176 9.81 -27.21 -13.08
C GLU A 176 8.50 -26.51 -13.44
N LEU A 177 8.47 -25.81 -14.59
CA LEU A 177 7.26 -25.16 -15.09
C LEU A 177 6.14 -26.18 -15.33
N SER A 178 6.47 -27.35 -15.90
CA SER A 178 5.50 -28.41 -16.17
C SER A 178 4.89 -28.95 -14.88
N LYS A 179 5.70 -29.15 -13.83
CA LYS A 179 5.21 -29.58 -12.49
C LYS A 179 4.25 -28.55 -11.89
N ILE A 180 4.57 -27.26 -12.00
CA ILE A 180 3.69 -26.20 -11.49
C ILE A 180 2.37 -26.15 -12.28
N ASP A 181 2.43 -26.24 -13.61
CA ASP A 181 1.23 -26.25 -14.45
C ASP A 181 0.34 -27.48 -14.17
N GLU A 182 0.92 -28.65 -13.87
CA GLU A 182 0.18 -29.84 -13.44
C GLU A 182 -0.55 -29.62 -12.11
N VAL A 183 0.15 -29.05 -11.12
CA VAL A 183 -0.46 -28.74 -9.81
C VAL A 183 -1.59 -27.72 -9.97
N LEU A 184 -1.39 -26.66 -10.76
CA LEU A 184 -2.41 -25.64 -11.03
C LEU A 184 -3.63 -26.21 -11.78
N LYS A 185 -3.44 -27.17 -12.69
CA LYS A 185 -4.55 -27.86 -13.38
C LYS A 185 -5.32 -28.80 -12.47
N SER A 186 -4.63 -29.45 -11.53
CA SER A 186 -5.22 -30.41 -10.59
C SER A 186 -5.96 -29.76 -9.42
N ASN A 187 -5.66 -28.49 -9.12
CA ASN A 187 -6.35 -27.66 -8.14
C ASN A 187 -7.06 -26.50 -8.87
N PRO A 188 -8.18 -26.75 -9.58
CA PRO A 188 -9.02 -25.66 -10.02
C PRO A 188 -9.51 -24.95 -8.76
N SER A 189 -8.98 -23.76 -8.50
CA SER A 189 -9.48 -22.84 -7.50
C SER A 189 -11.00 -22.85 -7.58
N ALA A 190 -11.68 -23.34 -6.54
CA ALA A 190 -13.12 -23.28 -6.45
C ALA A 190 -13.51 -21.81 -6.54
N GLU A 191 -14.00 -21.42 -7.72
CA GLU A 191 -14.58 -20.10 -7.95
C GLU A 191 -15.88 -20.03 -7.16
N THR A 192 -15.79 -19.54 -5.91
CA THR A 192 -16.93 -19.07 -5.10
C THR A 192 -16.53 -17.81 -4.36
#